data_AF-A0A943EM36-F1
#
_entry.id   AF-A0A943EM36-F1
#
_cell.length_a   1.000
_cell.length_b   1.000
_cell.length_c   1.000
_cell.angle_alpha   90.00
_cell.angle_beta   90.00
_cell.angle_gamma   90.00
#
_symmetry.space_group_name_H-M   'P 1'
#
loop_
_entity.id
_entity.type
_entity.pdbx_description
1 polymer ?
#
loop_
_entity_poly.entity_id
_entity_poly.type
_entity_poly.pdbx_seq_one_letter_code
_entity_poly.pdbx_strand_id
1 'polypeptide(L)'
;MNTRIIDNGHGIRYKNKYYISTTDKGIKVFMKNRTSCIVIEAFDGNLYLNHLDVLYNLEEVPDQEKYSKQFDPDYKEIKPKKKYIPSLNHPWRTDNILQYFGSQKHRQQIGA
;
A
#
# COMPACT_ATOMS: atom_id res chain seq x y z
N MET A 1 -24.08 -0.94 -3.91
CA MET A 1 -23.54 -2.19 -4.48
C MET A 1 -23.52 -2.06 -5.99
N ASN A 2 -22.37 -2.27 -6.64
CA ASN A 2 -22.24 -2.07 -8.08
C ASN A 2 -22.06 -3.43 -8.76
N THR A 3 -23.05 -3.89 -9.51
CA THR A 3 -23.00 -5.15 -10.24
C THR A 3 -22.13 -5.01 -11.47
N ARG A 4 -21.17 -5.93 -11.64
CA ARG A 4 -20.24 -5.97 -12.77
C ARG A 4 -20.19 -7.38 -13.35
N ILE A 5 -19.72 -7.45 -14.60
CA ILE A 5 -19.55 -8.70 -15.32
C ILE A 5 -18.07 -8.84 -15.62
N ILE A 6 -17.52 -10.04 -15.34
CA ILE A 6 -16.14 -10.39 -15.66
C ILE A 6 -15.96 -10.40 -17.17
N ASP A 7 -14.92 -9.74 -17.65
CA ASP A 7 -14.58 -9.70 -19.06
C ASP A 7 -13.70 -10.89 -19.50
N ASN A 8 -13.19 -10.84 -20.73
CA ASN A 8 -12.34 -11.91 -21.26
C ASN A 8 -10.93 -11.91 -20.65
N GLY A 9 -10.51 -10.85 -19.98
CA GLY A 9 -9.23 -10.75 -19.27
C GLY A 9 -9.29 -11.28 -17.83
N HIS A 10 -10.41 -11.92 -17.44
CA HIS A 10 -10.67 -12.44 -16.10
C HIS A 10 -10.69 -11.36 -15.01
N GLY A 11 -10.94 -10.11 -15.41
CA GLY A 11 -10.99 -8.96 -14.51
C GLY A 11 -12.26 -8.14 -14.68
N ILE A 12 -12.29 -7.03 -13.96
CA ILE A 12 -13.38 -6.07 -14.00
C ILE A 12 -12.84 -4.65 -14.08
N ARG A 13 -13.60 -3.77 -14.75
CA ARG A 13 -13.35 -2.34 -14.74
C ARG A 13 -14.25 -1.64 -13.71
N TYR A 14 -13.64 -0.89 -12.78
CA TYR A 14 -14.34 -0.10 -11.77
C TYR A 14 -13.68 1.28 -11.64
N LYS A 15 -14.46 2.37 -11.60
CA LYS A 15 -13.93 3.75 -11.55
C LYS A 15 -12.77 4.03 -12.52
N ASN A 16 -12.92 3.59 -13.77
CA ASN A 16 -11.92 3.73 -14.86
C ASN A 16 -10.58 3.04 -14.62
N LYS A 17 -10.51 2.09 -13.68
CA LYS A 17 -9.33 1.26 -13.41
C LYS A 17 -9.67 -0.21 -13.59
N TYR A 18 -8.67 -1.01 -13.95
CA TYR A 18 -8.83 -2.44 -14.15
C TYR A 18 -8.39 -3.20 -12.89
N TYR A 19 -9.14 -4.23 -12.52
CA TYR A 19 -8.87 -5.02 -11.32
C TYR A 19 -9.01 -6.51 -11.60
N ILE A 20 -8.20 -7.30 -10.91
CA ILE A 20 -8.28 -8.77 -10.88
C ILE A 20 -8.61 -9.22 -9.45
N SER A 21 -9.44 -10.25 -9.34
CA SER A 21 -9.76 -10.86 -8.04
C SER A 21 -8.57 -11.63 -7.47
N THR A 22 -8.32 -11.47 -6.18
CA THR A 22 -7.28 -12.19 -5.44
C THR A 22 -7.85 -12.81 -4.16
N THR A 23 -7.26 -13.93 -3.73
CA THR A 23 -7.57 -14.54 -2.43
C THR A 23 -6.94 -13.71 -1.29
N ASP A 24 -7.26 -14.04 -0.05
CA ASP A 24 -6.64 -13.52 1.17
C ASP A 24 -5.09 -13.50 1.12
N LYS A 25 -4.48 -14.48 0.46
CA LYS A 25 -3.03 -14.62 0.28
C LYS A 25 -2.45 -13.82 -0.89
N GLY A 26 -3.26 -13.02 -1.60
CA GLY A 26 -2.83 -12.27 -2.78
C GLY A 26 -2.63 -13.13 -4.04
N ILE A 27 -3.13 -14.37 -4.04
CA ILE A 27 -3.09 -15.25 -5.22
C ILE A 27 -4.19 -14.83 -6.18
N LYS A 28 -3.85 -14.59 -7.45
CA LYS A 28 -4.81 -14.22 -8.50
C LYS A 28 -5.81 -15.35 -8.77
N VAL A 29 -7.08 -15.00 -8.80
CA VAL A 29 -8.20 -15.90 -9.09
C VAL A 29 -8.79 -15.49 -10.43
N PHE A 30 -8.70 -16.38 -11.43
CA PHE A 30 -9.20 -16.13 -12.77
C PHE A 30 -10.62 -16.69 -12.92
N MET A 31 -11.61 -15.81 -12.81
CA MET A 31 -13.02 -16.20 -12.96
C MET A 31 -13.40 -16.38 -14.43
N LYS A 32 -14.41 -17.21 -14.69
CA LYS A 32 -14.92 -17.41 -16.04
C LYS A 32 -15.46 -16.09 -16.63
N ASN A 33 -15.29 -15.90 -17.94
CA ASN A 33 -15.89 -14.78 -18.63
C ASN A 33 -17.41 -14.75 -18.46
N ARG A 34 -18.00 -13.55 -18.51
CA ARG A 34 -19.45 -13.32 -18.35
C ARG A 34 -20.01 -13.76 -16.99
N THR A 35 -19.16 -13.91 -15.97
CA THR A 35 -19.61 -14.15 -14.60
C THR A 35 -20.12 -12.86 -13.97
N SER A 36 -21.33 -12.90 -13.39
CA SER A 36 -21.92 -11.75 -12.67
C SER A 36 -21.40 -11.70 -11.23
N CYS A 37 -20.90 -10.53 -10.84
CA CYS A 37 -20.30 -10.30 -9.53
C CYS A 37 -20.72 -8.92 -8.99
N ILE A 38 -20.58 -8.72 -7.69
CA ILE A 38 -20.84 -7.44 -7.02
C ILE A 38 -19.52 -6.85 -6.54
N VAL A 39 -19.26 -5.60 -6.89
CA VAL A 39 -18.14 -4.83 -6.35
C VAL A 39 -18.59 -4.10 -5.09
N ILE A 40 -17.81 -4.26 -4.03
CA ILE A 40 -17.99 -3.65 -2.72
C ILE A 40 -16.77 -2.75 -2.46
N GLU A 41 -17.04 -1.49 -2.14
CA GLU A 41 -16.03 -0.52 -1.74
C GLU A 41 -16.21 -0.26 -0.25
N ALA A 42 -15.18 -0.56 0.54
CA ALA A 42 -15.18 -0.34 1.97
C ALA A 42 -14.78 1.12 2.31
N PHE A 43 -15.06 1.54 3.55
CA PHE A 43 -14.77 2.90 4.01
C PHE A 43 -13.27 3.24 4.06
N ASP A 44 -12.42 2.23 4.17
CA ASP A 44 -10.95 2.34 4.10
C ASP A 44 -10.43 2.50 2.66
N GLY A 45 -11.32 2.42 1.66
CA GLY A 45 -10.98 2.49 0.23
C GLY A 45 -10.60 1.14 -0.38
N ASN A 46 -10.61 0.05 0.39
CA ASN A 46 -10.36 -1.28 -0.15
C ASN A 46 -11.54 -1.75 -1.01
N LEU A 47 -11.22 -2.49 -2.07
CA LEU A 47 -12.18 -3.03 -3.02
C LEU A 47 -12.27 -4.54 -2.88
N TYR A 48 -13.51 -5.03 -2.86
CA TYR A 48 -13.83 -6.45 -2.76
C TYR A 48 -14.80 -6.85 -3.87
N LEU A 49 -14.73 -8.12 -4.25
CA LEU A 49 -15.63 -8.73 -5.21
C LEU A 49 -16.37 -9.87 -4.53
N ASN A 50 -17.70 -9.82 -4.54
CA ASN A 50 -18.56 -10.90 -4.08
C ASN A 50 -19.10 -11.67 -5.28
N HIS A 51 -18.92 -13.00 -5.25
CA HIS A 51 -19.51 -13.93 -6.21
C HIS A 51 -20.05 -15.16 -5.47
N LEU A 52 -21.36 -15.42 -5.56
CA LEU A 52 -22.03 -16.56 -4.92
C LEU A 52 -21.67 -16.71 -3.43
N ASP A 53 -21.76 -15.61 -2.68
CA ASP A 53 -21.43 -15.53 -1.24
C ASP A 53 -19.96 -15.75 -0.88
N VAL A 54 -19.07 -15.85 -1.88
CA VAL A 54 -17.62 -15.86 -1.68
C VAL A 54 -17.05 -14.47 -1.93
N LEU A 55 -16.26 -13.99 -0.97
CA LEU A 55 -15.60 -12.68 -1.03
C LEU A 55 -14.14 -12.82 -1.49
N TYR A 56 -13.74 -11.96 -2.42
CA TYR A 56 -12.39 -11.83 -2.94
C TYR A 56 -11.90 -10.39 -2.80
N ASN A 57 -10.58 -10.21 -2.69
CA ASN A 57 -9.95 -8.90 -2.78
C ASN A 57 -9.82 -8.47 -4.25
N LEU A 58 -9.77 -7.17 -4.53
CA LEU A 58 -9.51 -6.64 -5.87
C LEU A 58 -8.15 -5.93 -5.89
N GLU A 59 -7.25 -6.44 -6.72
CA GLU A 59 -5.94 -5.84 -6.96
C GLU A 59 -5.98 -5.00 -8.25
N GLU A 60 -5.52 -3.75 -8.18
CA GLU A 60 -5.43 -2.86 -9.35
C GLU A 60 -4.36 -3.35 -10.31
N VAL A 61 -4.74 -3.56 -11.57
CA VAL A 61 -3.80 -3.86 -12.65
C VAL A 61 -3.49 -2.55 -13.36
N PRO A 62 -2.22 -2.11 -13.40
CA PRO A 62 -1.86 -0.90 -14.11
C PRO A 62 -2.06 -1.11 -15.62
N ASP A 63 -2.65 -0.12 -16.29
CA ASP A 63 -2.89 -0.16 -17.75
C ASP A 63 -1.59 -0.21 -18.56
N GLN A 64 -0.52 0.35 -18.01
CA GLN A 64 0.79 0.43 -18.64
C GLN A 64 1.88 0.14 -17.61
N GLU A 65 2.83 -0.71 -17.99
CA GLU A 65 4.09 -0.82 -17.25
C GLU A 65 4.87 0.48 -17.42
N LYS A 66 5.30 1.10 -16.31
CA LYS A 66 6.05 2.37 -16.35
C LYS A 66 7.42 2.25 -17.02
N TYR A 67 7.96 1.03 -17.10
CA TYR A 67 9.27 0.73 -17.65
C TYR A 67 9.17 -0.54 -18.49
N SER A 68 9.74 -0.50 -19.70
CA SER A 68 9.82 -1.64 -20.60
C SER A 68 11.13 -2.39 -20.38
N LYS A 69 11.05 -3.69 -20.09
CA LYS A 69 12.24 -4.54 -19.93
C LYS A 69 13.12 -4.61 -21.20
N GLN A 70 12.54 -4.39 -22.37
CA GLN A 70 13.25 -4.46 -23.66
C GLN A 70 13.81 -3.11 -24.12
N PHE A 71 13.11 -2.01 -23.83
CA PHE A 71 13.48 -0.68 -24.33
C PHE A 71 14.14 0.22 -23.28
N ASP A 72 14.02 -0.10 -21.99
CA ASP A 72 14.66 0.60 -20.89
C ASP A 72 15.81 -0.27 -20.31
N PRO A 73 16.96 -0.38 -20.99
CA PRO A 73 18.09 -1.18 -20.52
C PRO A 73 18.67 -0.69 -19.18
N ASP A 74 18.41 0.58 -18.83
CA ASP A 74 18.84 1.20 -17.57
C ASP A 74 17.82 1.08 -16.44
N TYR A 75 16.73 0.31 -16.61
CA TYR A 75 15.81 0.03 -15.51
C TYR A 75 16.54 -0.74 -14.40
N LYS A 76 16.92 -0.01 -13.35
CA LYS A 76 17.42 -0.57 -12.10
C LYS A 76 16.24 -0.62 -11.15
N GLU A 77 15.94 -1.82 -10.65
CA GLU A 77 15.02 -1.97 -9.52
C GLU A 77 15.43 -0.95 -8.43
N ILE A 78 14.48 -0.10 -8.04
CA ILE A 78 14.73 0.96 -7.06
C ILE A 78 14.93 0.27 -5.71
N LYS A 79 16.19 -0.04 -5.38
CA LYS A 79 16.55 -0.54 -4.06
C LYS A 79 16.25 0.56 -3.03
N PRO A 80 15.57 0.26 -1.92
CA PRO A 80 15.34 1.25 -0.88
C PRO A 80 16.69 1.78 -0.38
N LYS A 81 16.89 3.11 -0.46
CA LYS A 81 18.11 3.75 0.07
C LYS A 81 18.19 3.51 1.57
N LYS A 82 19.35 3.10 2.07
CA LYS A 82 19.60 2.98 3.51
C LYS A 82 19.37 4.35 4.16
N LYS A 83 18.35 4.45 5.02
CA LYS A 83 18.13 5.66 5.82
C LYS A 83 19.30 5.81 6.79
N TYR A 84 19.90 7.01 6.86
CA TYR A 84 20.96 7.30 7.82
C TYR A 84 20.39 7.22 9.24
N ILE A 85 20.97 6.34 10.05
CA ILE A 85 20.73 6.29 11.50
C ILE A 85 21.97 6.92 12.13
N PRO A 86 21.83 7.99 12.93
CA PRO A 86 22.98 8.62 13.57
C PRO A 86 23.69 7.69 14.55
N SER A 87 24.94 7.99 14.85
CA SER A 87 25.68 7.25 15.87
C SER A 87 25.02 7.43 17.23
N LEU A 88 25.17 6.42 18.10
CA LEU A 88 24.76 6.53 19.49
C LEU A 88 25.48 7.68 20.21
N ASN A 89 26.63 8.16 19.74
CA ASN A 89 27.41 9.23 20.39
C ASN A 89 27.06 10.64 19.89
N HIS A 90 25.93 10.79 19.20
CA HIS A 90 25.55 12.08 18.63
C HIS A 90 24.98 13.03 19.71
N PRO A 91 25.18 14.36 19.62
CA PRO A 91 24.74 15.34 20.62
C PRO A 91 23.24 15.33 20.97
N TRP A 92 22.36 14.94 20.04
CA TRP A 92 20.91 14.74 20.27
C TRP A 92 20.55 13.41 20.94
N ARG A 93 21.53 12.68 21.51
CA ARG A 93 21.23 11.53 22.38
C ARG A 93 20.38 12.01 23.55
N THR A 94 19.38 11.21 23.91
CA THR A 94 18.46 11.46 25.02
C THR A 94 19.18 11.85 26.31
N ASP A 95 20.28 11.16 26.67
CA ASP A 95 21.07 11.45 27.88
C ASP A 95 21.63 12.88 27.90
N ASN A 96 22.19 13.35 26.79
CA ASN A 96 22.73 14.72 26.67
C ASN A 96 21.60 15.75 26.75
N ILE A 97 20.46 15.45 26.12
CA ILE A 97 19.27 16.30 26.16
C ILE A 97 18.74 16.41 27.61
N LEU A 98 18.65 15.29 28.33
CA LEU A 98 18.22 15.25 29.73
C LEU A 98 19.18 16.01 30.65
N GLN A 99 20.51 15.82 30.48
CA GLN A 99 21.53 16.57 31.23
C GLN A 99 21.45 18.07 30.95
N TYR A 100 21.30 18.46 29.67
CA TYR A 100 21.13 19.86 29.29
C TYR A 100 19.91 20.46 29.99
N PHE A 101 18.76 19.79 29.94
CA PHE A 101 17.54 20.27 30.60
C PHE A 101 17.65 20.32 32.13
N GLY A 102 18.35 19.36 32.74
CA GLY A 102 18.67 19.38 34.17
C GLY A 102 19.53 20.59 34.57
N SER A 103 20.44 21.03 33.69
CA SER A 103 21.30 22.21 33.95
C SER A 103 20.56 23.56 33.86
N GLN A 104 19.38 23.60 33.23
CA GLN A 104 18.62 24.83 33.03
C GLN A 104 17.88 25.25 34.31
N LYS A 105 18.49 26.14 35.11
CA LYS A 105 17.93 26.66 36.38
C LYS A 105 16.51 27.24 36.25
N HIS A 106 16.20 27.89 35.13
CA HIS A 106 14.89 28.50 34.89
C HIS A 106 13.79 27.47 34.59
N ARG A 107 14.15 26.27 34.11
CA ARG A 107 13.19 25.21 33.75
C ARG A 107 12.71 24.42 34.96
N GLN A 108 13.52 24.33 36.01
CA GLN A 108 13.17 23.67 37.27
C GLN A 108 12.12 24.46 38.09
N GLN A 109 11.83 25.72 37.75
CA GLN A 109 10.93 26.59 38.51
C GLN A 109 9.44 26.46 38.12
N ILE A 110 9.10 25.70 37.07
CA ILE A 110 7.73 25.62 36.52
C ILE A 110 6.94 24.40 37.08
N GLY A 111 7.51 23.63 38.02
CA GLY A 111 6.89 22.41 38.54
C GLY A 111 6.96 22.27 40.06
N ALA A 112 6.48 23.27 40.80
CA ALA A 112 6.15 23.17 42.22
C ALA A 112 4.64 23.41 42.42
#